data_AF-A0A968FPQ9-F1
#
_entry.id   AF-A0A968FPQ9-F1
#
_cell.length_a   1.000
_cell.length_b   1.000
_cell.length_c   1.000
_cell.angle_alpha   90.00
_cell.angle_beta   90.00
_cell.angle_gamma   90.00
#
_symmetry.space_group_name_H-M   'P 1'
#
loop_
_entity.id
_entity.type
_entity.pdbx_description
1 polymer ?
#
loop_
_entity_poly.entity_id
_entity_poly.type
_entity_poly.pdbx_seq_one_letter_code
_entity_poly.pdbx_strand_id
1 'polypeptide(L)'
;MHNVYKEVSVEDALRILNYCRRHTIKAGGLFEVYSTPGEDVHMIIVNSCPEDGPPDRFRPLGAFYLNYLKPGTISIEEDDPHFDGAPQRKYHVKAIRQAIDLLIQYARPGFTLSYNDLPPIPE
;
A
#
# COMPACT_ATOMS: atom_id res chain seq x y z
N MET A 1 10.11 -12.81 -0.96
CA MET A 1 9.68 -13.42 0.33
C MET A 1 8.78 -12.42 1.06
N HIS A 2 7.65 -12.84 1.64
CA HIS A 2 6.81 -11.94 2.44
C HIS A 2 7.37 -11.78 3.85
N ASN A 3 7.74 -10.55 4.20
CA ASN A 3 8.19 -10.22 5.55
C ASN A 3 7.10 -9.44 6.27
N VAL A 4 6.83 -9.79 7.53
CA VAL A 4 5.96 -8.98 8.39
C VAL A 4 6.64 -7.63 8.60
N TYR A 5 6.00 -6.57 8.12
CA TYR A 5 6.46 -5.22 8.37
C TYR A 5 5.94 -4.70 9.71
N LYS A 6 4.63 -4.86 9.96
CA LYS A 6 3.97 -4.45 11.20
C LYS A 6 2.85 -5.41 11.60
N GLU A 7 2.60 -5.46 12.90
CA GLU A 7 1.39 -6.05 13.47
C GLU A 7 0.50 -4.92 13.97
N VAL A 8 -0.79 -5.01 13.67
CA VAL A 8 -1.83 -4.05 14.05
C VAL A 8 -3.02 -4.81 14.63
N SER A 9 -3.93 -4.10 15.30
CA SER A 9 -5.20 -4.71 15.71
C SER A 9 -6.01 -5.14 14.48
N VAL A 10 -6.85 -6.16 14.61
CA VAL A 10 -7.76 -6.59 13.53
C VAL A 10 -8.69 -5.44 13.10
N GLU A 11 -9.10 -4.60 14.06
CA GLU A 11 -9.90 -3.39 13.80
C GLU A 11 -9.13 -2.39 12.92
N ASP A 12 -7.86 -2.15 13.20
CA ASP A 12 -7.01 -1.28 12.39
C ASP A 12 -6.76 -1.86 10.99
N ALA A 13 -6.51 -3.17 10.88
CA ALA A 13 -6.38 -3.82 9.57
C ALA A 13 -7.65 -3.66 8.73
N LEU A 14 -8.83 -3.88 9.32
CA LEU A 14 -10.11 -3.67 8.65
C LEU A 14 -10.35 -2.20 8.28
N ARG A 15 -9.97 -1.28 9.17
CA ARG A 15 -10.05 0.17 8.92
C ARG A 15 -9.18 0.58 7.73
N ILE A 16 -7.93 0.12 7.69
CA ILE A 16 -7.00 0.34 6.58
C ILE A 16 -7.57 -0.24 5.29
N LEU A 17 -8.02 -1.50 5.31
CA LEU A 17 -8.62 -2.15 4.14
C LEU A 17 -9.80 -1.34 3.58
N ASN A 18 -10.71 -0.91 4.45
CA ASN A 18 -11.88 -0.12 4.04
C ASN A 18 -11.47 1.25 3.49
N TYR A 19 -10.44 1.87 4.04
CA TYR A 19 -9.89 3.11 3.50
C TYR A 19 -9.37 2.91 2.07
N CYS A 20 -8.56 1.87 1.84
CA CYS A 20 -8.00 1.56 0.53
C CYS A 20 -9.09 1.24 -0.50
N ARG A 21 -10.15 0.53 -0.11
CA ARG A 21 -11.30 0.23 -0.99
C ARG A 21 -12.09 1.47 -1.41
N ARG A 22 -12.09 2.54 -0.60
CA ARG A 22 -12.75 3.81 -0.94
C ARG A 22 -11.86 4.71 -1.80
N HIS A 23 -10.55 4.67 -1.59
CA HIS A 23 -9.57 5.52 -2.30
C HIS A 23 -8.85 4.73 -3.39
N THR A 24 -9.63 4.08 -4.26
CA THR A 24 -9.08 3.33 -5.39
C THR A 24 -8.73 4.24 -6.56
N ILE A 25 -7.86 3.79 -7.48
CA ILE A 25 -7.53 4.55 -8.72
C ILE A 25 -8.80 4.99 -9.46
N LYS A 26 -9.80 4.09 -9.56
CA LYS A 26 -11.07 4.38 -10.25
C LYS A 26 -11.87 5.51 -9.58
N ALA A 27 -11.63 5.76 -8.29
CA ALA A 27 -12.23 6.85 -7.52
C ALA A 27 -11.30 8.06 -7.37
N GLY A 28 -10.18 8.11 -8.11
CA GLY A 28 -9.18 9.19 -8.03
C GLY A 28 -8.19 9.06 -6.86
N GLY A 29 -8.16 7.91 -6.18
CA GLY A 29 -7.15 7.59 -5.16
C GLY A 29 -5.96 6.83 -5.73
N LEU A 30 -5.18 6.17 -4.86
CA LEU A 30 -3.93 5.50 -5.24
C LEU A 30 -3.96 3.98 -5.17
N PHE A 31 -5.02 3.40 -4.63
CA PHE A 31 -5.00 1.98 -4.29
C PHE A 31 -5.69 1.10 -5.32
N GLU A 32 -5.21 -0.12 -5.41
CA GLU A 32 -5.98 -1.23 -5.94
C GLU A 32 -6.02 -2.33 -4.88
N VAL A 33 -7.20 -2.87 -4.64
CA VAL A 33 -7.42 -3.85 -3.58
C VAL A 33 -7.90 -5.14 -4.20
N TYR A 34 -7.13 -6.20 -4.02
CA TYR A 34 -7.45 -7.56 -4.42
C TYR A 34 -7.64 -8.41 -3.17
N SER A 35 -8.71 -9.19 -3.13
CA SER A 35 -9.02 -10.06 -1.99
C SER A 35 -9.03 -11.51 -2.46
N THR A 36 -8.39 -12.41 -1.73
CA THR A 36 -8.40 -13.84 -2.05
C THR A 36 -9.78 -14.43 -1.74
N PRO A 37 -10.48 -15.05 -2.70
CA PRO A 37 -11.81 -15.62 -2.44
C PRO A 37 -11.76 -16.70 -1.35
N GLY A 38 -12.60 -16.56 -0.32
CA GLY A 38 -12.70 -17.53 0.77
C GLY A 38 -11.66 -17.35 1.89
N GLU A 39 -10.74 -16.40 1.76
CA GLU A 39 -9.73 -16.07 2.76
C GLU A 39 -9.81 -14.59 3.15
N ASP A 40 -9.47 -14.28 4.40
CA ASP A 40 -9.36 -12.89 4.88
C ASP A 40 -7.97 -12.32 4.54
N VAL A 41 -7.51 -12.54 3.31
CA VAL A 41 -6.19 -12.09 2.82
C VAL A 41 -6.41 -11.05 1.72
N HIS A 42 -5.75 -9.91 1.87
CA HIS A 42 -5.91 -8.78 0.95
C HIS A 42 -4.57 -8.27 0.47
N MET A 43 -4.41 -8.20 -0.85
CA MET A 43 -3.30 -7.51 -1.50
C MET A 43 -3.73 -6.09 -1.84
N ILE A 44 -2.89 -5.12 -1.46
CA ILE A 44 -3.10 -3.71 -1.74
C ILE A 44 -1.91 -3.21 -2.57
N ILE A 45 -2.19 -2.83 -3.80
CA ILE A 45 -1.23 -2.17 -4.67
C ILE A 45 -1.30 -0.67 -4.41
N VAL A 46 -0.14 -0.05 -4.22
CA VAL A 46 0.05 1.39 -4.06
C VAL A 46 0.57 1.93 -5.39
N ASN A 47 -0.18 2.83 -6.03
CA ASN A 47 0.19 3.42 -7.30
C ASN A 47 0.73 4.85 -7.15
N SER A 48 1.38 5.32 -8.21
CA SER A 48 1.81 6.72 -8.36
C SER A 48 0.60 7.66 -8.55
N CYS A 49 0.79 8.96 -8.30
CA CYS A 49 -0.29 9.94 -8.28
C CYS A 49 -0.84 10.20 -9.70
N PRO A 50 -2.15 10.48 -9.85
CA PRO A 50 -2.77 10.75 -11.15
C PRO A 50 -2.25 11.97 -11.92
N GLU A 51 -1.51 12.86 -11.25
CA GLU A 51 -0.80 13.96 -11.91
C GLU A 51 0.44 13.51 -12.70
N ASP A 52 0.95 12.29 -12.45
CA ASP A 52 2.15 11.74 -13.10
C ASP A 52 1.89 11.17 -14.52
N GLY A 53 0.63 11.11 -14.96
CA GLY A 53 0.27 10.73 -16.33
C GLY A 53 -1.04 9.96 -16.48
N PRO A 54 -1.39 9.57 -17.73
CA PRO A 54 -2.58 8.77 -18.00
C PRO A 54 -2.55 7.42 -17.26
N PRO A 55 -3.71 6.79 -16.98
CA PRO A 55 -3.80 5.57 -16.18
C PRO A 55 -2.92 4.42 -16.66
N ASP A 56 -2.70 4.36 -17.96
CA ASP A 56 -1.87 3.36 -18.64
C ASP A 56 -0.38 3.50 -18.33
N ARG A 57 0.02 4.58 -17.63
CA ARG A 57 1.39 4.87 -17.18
C ARG A 57 1.56 4.80 -15.67
N PHE A 58 0.51 4.53 -14.88
CA PHE A 58 0.69 4.31 -13.45
C PHE A 58 1.59 3.11 -13.25
N ARG A 59 2.84 3.40 -12.87
CA ARG A 59 3.73 2.36 -12.40
C ARG A 59 3.37 2.13 -10.93
N PRO A 60 3.00 0.89 -10.54
CA PRO A 60 2.80 0.59 -9.15
C PRO A 60 4.09 0.88 -8.39
N LEU A 61 3.99 1.64 -7.30
CA LEU A 61 5.09 1.87 -6.37
C LEU A 61 5.42 0.57 -5.63
N GLY A 62 4.43 -0.31 -5.49
CA GLY A 62 4.56 -1.70 -5.09
C GLY A 62 3.31 -2.15 -4.35
N ALA A 63 3.42 -3.24 -3.59
CA ALA A 63 2.28 -3.82 -2.89
C ALA A 63 2.59 -4.17 -1.43
N PHE A 64 1.55 -4.16 -0.62
CA PHE A 64 1.56 -4.75 0.72
C PHE A 64 0.34 -5.64 0.89
N TYR A 65 0.40 -6.50 1.88
CA TYR A 65 -0.62 -7.49 2.14
C TYR A 65 -1.12 -7.36 3.56
N LEU A 66 -2.44 -7.43 3.71
CA LEU A 66 -3.09 -7.58 5.01
C LEU A 66 -3.41 -9.05 5.24
N ASN A 67 -3.17 -9.49 6.47
CA ASN A 67 -3.55 -10.79 7.00
C ASN A 67 -2.94 -12.02 6.30
N TYR A 68 -1.92 -11.81 5.46
CA TYR A 68 -1.28 -12.88 4.66
C TYR A 68 -0.70 -14.02 5.52
N LEU A 69 -0.04 -13.69 6.64
CA LEU A 69 0.56 -14.69 7.53
C LEU A 69 -0.36 -15.05 8.69
N LYS A 70 -1.00 -14.05 9.28
CA LYS A 70 -2.02 -14.19 10.33
C LYS A 70 -2.87 -12.91 10.42
N PRO A 71 -4.09 -12.96 10.99
CA PRO A 71 -4.91 -11.77 11.21
C PRO A 71 -4.15 -10.66 11.96
N GLY A 72 -4.29 -9.42 11.49
CA GLY A 72 -3.62 -8.25 12.03
C GLY A 72 -2.19 -8.02 11.51
N THR A 73 -1.67 -8.88 10.62
CA THR A 73 -0.34 -8.62 10.01
C THR A 73 -0.43 -7.76 8.76
N ILE A 74 0.53 -6.85 8.62
CA ILE A 74 0.84 -6.16 7.38
C ILE A 74 2.19 -6.69 6.90
N SER A 75 2.22 -7.37 5.77
CA SER A 75 3.44 -7.88 5.16
C SER A 75 3.76 -7.17 3.85
N ILE A 76 5.05 -7.10 3.53
CA ILE A 76 5.57 -6.54 2.29
C ILE A 76 6.44 -7.59 1.60
N GLU A 77 6.44 -7.57 0.27
CA GLU A 77 7.43 -8.32 -0.50
C GLU A 77 8.66 -7.43 -0.69
N GLU A 78 9.78 -7.83 -0.09
CA GLU A 78 11.05 -7.11 -0.24
C GLU A 78 11.83 -7.53 -1.50
N ASP A 79 11.45 -8.68 -2.08
CA ASP A 79 12.06 -9.27 -3.27
C ASP A 79 11.01 -9.45 -4.38
N ASP A 80 10.60 -8.36 -5.03
CA ASP A 80 9.84 -8.46 -6.28
C ASP A 80 10.84 -8.67 -7.44
N PRO A 81 10.84 -9.84 -8.10
CA PRO A 81 11.74 -10.14 -9.22
C PRO A 81 11.46 -9.29 -10.47
N HIS A 82 10.35 -8.55 -10.54
CA HIS A 82 10.03 -7.66 -11.66
C HIS A 82 10.65 -6.27 -11.55
N PHE A 83 11.25 -5.93 -10.39
CA PHE A 83 12.00 -4.69 -10.18
C PHE A 83 13.51 -4.95 -10.32
N ASP A 84 14.00 -4.88 -11.55
CA ASP A 84 15.35 -5.28 -11.96
C ASP A 84 16.43 -4.17 -11.75
N GLY A 85 16.33 -3.39 -10.67
CA GLY A 85 17.26 -2.30 -10.36
C GLY A 85 17.46 -2.09 -8.86
N ALA A 86 18.65 -2.41 -8.35
CA ALA A 86 19.01 -2.35 -6.93
C ALA A 86 18.78 -0.98 -6.21
N PRO A 87 18.91 0.20 -6.86
CA PRO A 87 18.59 1.48 -6.23
C PRO A 87 17.08 1.75 -6.15
N GLN A 88 16.36 1.45 -7.23
CA GLN A 88 14.91 1.67 -7.32
C GLN A 88 14.18 0.74 -6.34
N ARG A 89 14.61 -0.51 -6.18
CA ARG A 89 14.01 -1.48 -5.23
C ARG A 89 13.98 -0.95 -3.79
N LYS A 90 15.05 -0.29 -3.32
CA LYS A 90 15.10 0.31 -1.97
C LYS A 90 14.16 1.50 -1.82
N TYR A 91 14.00 2.28 -2.88
CA TYR A 91 13.04 3.40 -2.93
C TYR A 91 11.60 2.89 -2.86
N HIS A 92 11.26 1.83 -3.59
CA HIS A 92 9.93 1.21 -3.58
C HIS A 92 9.54 0.69 -2.19
N VAL A 93 10.41 -0.07 -1.52
CA VAL A 93 10.14 -0.57 -0.16
C VAL A 93 9.97 0.59 0.84
N LYS A 94 10.78 1.65 0.75
CA LYS A 94 10.62 2.85 1.61
C LYS A 94 9.26 3.53 1.37
N ALA A 95 8.85 3.69 0.11
CA ALA A 95 7.56 4.29 -0.27
C ALA A 95 6.37 3.52 0.32
N ILE A 96 6.40 2.19 0.18
CA ILE A 96 5.33 1.31 0.68
C ILE A 96 5.27 1.38 2.21
N ARG A 97 6.42 1.32 2.89
CA ARG A 97 6.48 1.44 4.36
C ARG A 97 5.91 2.77 4.85
N GLN A 98 6.27 3.87 4.19
CA GLN A 98 5.73 5.20 4.48
C GLN A 98 4.21 5.25 4.26
N ALA A 99 3.72 4.70 3.15
CA ALA A 99 2.29 4.61 2.88
C ALA A 99 1.55 3.81 3.97
N ILE A 100 2.12 2.67 4.41
CA ILE A 100 1.56 1.87 5.51
C ILE A 100 1.53 2.68 6.82
N ASP A 101 2.61 3.34 7.19
CA ASP A 101 2.69 4.14 8.42
C ASP A 101 1.62 5.24 8.44
N LEU A 102 1.42 5.90 7.31
CA LEU A 102 0.40 6.93 7.16
C LEU A 102 -1.02 6.36 7.17
N LEU A 103 -1.25 5.20 6.59
CA LEU A 103 -2.54 4.51 6.69
C LEU A 103 -2.84 4.15 8.15
N ILE A 104 -1.87 3.61 8.88
CA ILE A 104 -2.04 3.30 10.31
C ILE A 104 -2.42 4.56 11.09
N GLN A 105 -1.72 5.68 10.85
CA GLN A 105 -1.93 6.93 11.58
C GLN A 105 -3.22 7.65 11.19
N TYR A 106 -3.48 7.80 9.89
CA TYR A 106 -4.45 8.73 9.33
C TYR A 106 -5.63 8.11 8.59
N ALA A 107 -5.67 6.78 8.35
CA ALA A 107 -6.84 6.15 7.72
C ALA A 107 -8.05 6.10 8.68
N ARG A 108 -8.39 7.21 9.32
CA ARG A 108 -9.49 7.38 10.26
C ARG A 108 -10.66 8.04 9.52
N PRO A 109 -11.90 7.81 9.94
CA PRO A 109 -13.05 8.47 9.34
C PRO A 109 -12.88 10.00 9.33
N GLY A 110 -13.07 10.63 8.17
CA GLY A 110 -12.97 12.09 8.01
C GLY A 110 -11.59 12.62 7.64
N PHE A 111 -10.57 11.77 7.50
CA PHE A 111 -9.26 12.17 6.97
C PHE A 111 -9.08 11.67 5.55
N THR A 112 -8.64 12.55 4.65
CA THR A 112 -8.17 12.18 3.31
C THR A 112 -6.67 12.36 3.30
N LEU A 113 -5.93 11.26 3.15
CA LEU A 113 -4.50 11.29 2.88
C LEU A 113 -4.29 11.96 1.53
N SER A 114 -3.67 13.14 1.54
CA SER A 114 -3.11 13.78 0.37
C SER A 114 -1.71 13.22 0.16
N TYR A 115 -1.53 12.50 -0.94
CA TYR A 115 -0.25 11.85 -1.23
C TYR A 115 0.80 12.82 -1.80
N ASN A 116 0.37 14.04 -2.15
CA ASN A 116 1.27 15.16 -2.45
C ASN A 116 1.96 15.70 -1.18
N ASP A 117 1.44 15.35 0.01
CA ASP A 117 2.04 15.71 1.30
C ASP A 117 2.96 14.59 1.84
N LEU A 118 3.21 13.53 1.06
CA LEU A 118 4.21 12.54 1.41
C LEU A 118 5.59 13.21 1.42
N PRO A 119 6.36 13.15 2.52
CA PRO A 119 7.73 13.64 2.50
C PRO A 119 8.49 12.93 1.39
N PRO A 120 9.28 13.67 0.58
CA PRO A 120 10.11 13.06 -0.46
C PRO A 120 10.99 11.99 0.19
N ILE A 121 11.03 10.81 -0.43
CA ILE A 121 11.81 9.71 0.09
C ILE A 121 13.28 10.12 -0.03
N PRO A 122 14.03 10.24 1.08
CA PRO A 122 15.43 10.65 1.01
C PRO A 122 16.23 9.58 0.24
N GLU A 123 16.99 10.06 -0.75
CA GLU A 123 17.91 9.28 -1.59
C GLU A 123 18.86 8.41 -0.75
#